data_AF-A0A1J5HXL3-F1
#
_entry.id   AF-A0A1J5HXL3-F1
#
_cell.length_a   1.000
_cell.length_b   1.000
_cell.length_c   1.000
_cell.angle_alpha   90.00
_cell.angle_beta   90.00
_cell.angle_gamma   90.00
#
_symmetry.space_group_name_H-M   'P 1'
#
loop_
_entity.id
_entity.type
_entity.pdbx_description
1 polymer ?
#
loop_
_entity_poly.entity_id
_entity_poly.type
_entity_poly.pdbx_seq_one_letter_code
_entity_poly.pdbx_strand_id
1 'polypeptide(L)'
;MLSEAEFAFLIITAEDEHMDQALHARENVIHEVGLFQGRLGPKRAIILLEEGCKEFSNIVGLSQIHFPEGRISAVFEEIRRVLEREGVI
;
A
#
# COMPACT_ATOMS: atom_id res chain seq x y z
N MET A 1 5.26 17.74 -0.90
CA MET A 1 4.87 16.33 -1.18
C MET A 1 3.99 15.74 -0.06
N LEU A 2 4.50 15.40 1.13
CA LEU A 2 3.65 14.87 2.22
C LEU A 2 2.68 15.91 2.82
N SER A 3 3.11 17.16 2.94
CA SER A 3 2.31 18.26 3.51
C SER A 3 1.10 18.65 2.66
N GLU A 4 1.15 18.34 1.37
CA GLU A 4 0.16 18.72 0.35
C GLU A 4 -0.72 17.54 -0.09
N ALA A 5 -0.35 16.31 0.30
CA ALA A 5 -1.14 15.13 -0.03
C ALA A 5 -2.43 15.10 0.81
N GLU A 6 -3.57 14.88 0.17
CA GLU A 6 -4.86 14.67 0.82
C GLU A 6 -5.23 13.18 0.93
N PHE A 7 -4.56 12.34 0.14
CA PHE A 7 -4.73 10.90 0.04
C PHE A 7 -3.42 10.23 -0.44
N ALA A 8 -3.18 8.98 -0.06
CA ALA A 8 -2.05 8.19 -0.53
C ALA A 8 -2.39 6.71 -0.73
N PHE A 9 -1.95 6.14 -1.85
CA PHE A 9 -1.85 4.71 -2.06
C PHE A 9 -0.38 4.30 -2.00
N LEU A 10 -0.06 3.34 -1.13
CA LEU A 10 1.29 2.79 -1.00
C LEU A 10 1.31 1.41 -1.63
N ILE A 11 1.93 1.31 -2.81
CA ILE A 11 1.96 0.08 -3.59
C ILE A 11 3.14 -0.76 -3.13
N ILE A 12 2.86 -2.01 -2.74
CA ILE A 12 3.85 -3.00 -2.35
C ILE A 12 3.74 -4.15 -3.34
N THR A 13 4.75 -4.28 -4.21
CA THR A 13 4.92 -5.37 -5.17
C THR A 13 6.09 -6.26 -4.77
N ALA A 14 6.09 -7.50 -5.27
CA ALA A 14 7.16 -8.47 -5.05
C ALA A 14 8.35 -8.17 -5.97
N GLU A 15 8.98 -6.99 -5.84
CA GLU A 15 10.03 -6.55 -6.77
C GLU A 15 11.47 -6.93 -6.35
N ASP A 16 11.68 -7.55 -5.18
CA ASP A 16 13.03 -7.86 -4.69
C ASP A 16 13.30 -9.36 -4.52
N GLU A 17 13.72 -10.02 -5.60
CA GLU A 17 14.65 -11.16 -5.48
C GLU A 17 15.98 -10.63 -4.92
N HIS A 18 16.09 -10.53 -3.58
CA HIS A 18 17.41 -10.49 -2.96
C HIS A 18 18.14 -11.79 -3.36
N MET A 19 19.43 -11.67 -3.70
CA MET A 19 20.35 -12.76 -4.09
C MET A 19 20.49 -13.93 -3.08
N ASP A 20 19.64 -13.99 -2.05
CA ASP A 20 19.67 -14.92 -0.93
C ASP A 20 18.35 -15.69 -0.73
N GLN A 21 17.48 -15.75 -1.76
CA GLN A 21 16.18 -16.49 -1.76
C GLN A 21 15.16 -16.07 -0.69
N ALA A 22 15.39 -14.97 0.03
CA ALA A 22 14.45 -14.41 1.00
C ALA A 22 13.84 -13.11 0.45
N LEU A 23 12.57 -13.16 0.05
CA LEU A 23 11.76 -12.01 -0.36
C LEU A 23 11.52 -11.09 0.84
N HIS A 24 12.29 -10.01 0.92
CA HIS A 24 12.05 -8.89 1.83
C HIS A 24 11.70 -7.67 0.97
N ALA A 25 10.50 -7.12 1.08
CA ALA A 25 10.24 -5.80 0.47
C ALA A 25 11.16 -4.77 1.13
N ARG A 26 11.67 -3.82 0.34
CA ARG A 26 12.58 -2.77 0.79
C ARG A 26 12.04 -2.06 2.02
N GLU A 27 12.86 -2.03 3.07
CA GLU A 27 12.56 -1.35 4.34
C GLU A 27 12.10 0.12 4.16
N ASN A 28 12.47 0.74 3.03
CA ASN A 28 12.04 2.08 2.64
C ASN A 28 10.51 2.23 2.58
N VAL A 29 9.77 1.24 2.09
CA VAL A 29 8.32 1.35 1.89
C VAL A 29 7.56 1.30 3.22
N ILE A 30 8.06 0.55 4.21
CA ILE A 30 7.45 0.49 5.55
C ILE A 30 7.54 1.84 6.26
N HIS A 31 8.66 2.55 6.13
CA HIS A 31 8.80 3.90 6.68
C HIS A 31 7.83 4.89 6.05
N GLU A 32 7.63 4.81 4.73
CA GLU A 32 6.66 5.65 4.03
C GLU A 32 5.22 5.33 4.43
N VAL A 33 4.88 4.04 4.59
CA VAL A 33 3.57 3.61 5.13
C VAL A 33 3.33 4.26 6.49
N GLY A 34 4.27 4.15 7.42
CA GLY A 34 4.14 4.77 8.75
C GLY A 34 3.99 6.29 8.68
N LEU A 35 4.76 6.95 7.81
CA LEU A 35 4.74 8.41 7.63
C LEU A 35 3.39 8.91 7.09
N PHE A 36 2.86 8.28 6.04
CA PHE A 36 1.56 8.65 5.47
C PHE A 36 0.39 8.27 6.38
N GLN A 37 0.45 7.12 7.06
CA GLN A 37 -0.55 6.72 8.06
C GLN A 37 -0.61 7.72 9.23
N GLY A 38 0.55 8.16 9.75
CA GLY A 38 0.60 9.16 10.82
C GLY A 38 0.05 10.53 10.42
N ARG A 39 0.17 10.91 9.14
CA ARG A 39 -0.26 12.22 8.64
C ARG A 39 -1.72 12.26 8.15
N LEU A 40 -2.16 11.21 7.44
CA LEU A 40 -3.45 11.15 6.76
C LEU A 40 -4.46 10.24 7.46
N GLY A 41 -3.97 9.29 8.26
CA GLY A 41 -4.78 8.28 8.91
C GLY A 41 -5.17 7.10 8.00
N PRO A 42 -5.72 6.03 8.59
CA PRO A 42 -5.94 4.74 7.90
C PRO A 42 -7.00 4.80 6.80
N LYS A 43 -7.88 5.78 6.82
CA LYS A 43 -8.90 5.95 5.77
C LYS A 43 -8.33 6.58 4.49
N ARG A 44 -7.21 7.30 4.59
CA ARG A 44 -6.65 8.11 3.51
C ARG A 44 -5.24 7.73 3.09
N ALA A 45 -4.54 6.93 3.90
CA ALA A 45 -3.34 6.22 3.50
C ALA A 45 -3.69 4.73 3.42
N ILE A 46 -3.71 4.15 2.23
CA ILE A 46 -4.10 2.75 2.01
C ILE A 46 -2.97 2.00 1.32
N ILE A 47 -2.69 0.80 1.81
CA ILE A 47 -1.70 -0.10 1.22
C ILE A 47 -2.37 -0.87 0.08
N LEU A 48 -1.77 -0.87 -1.10
CA LEU A 48 -2.10 -1.79 -2.17
C LEU A 48 -1.04 -2.90 -2.14
N LEU A 49 -1.43 -4.10 -1.72
CA LEU A 49 -0.51 -5.21 -1.51
C LEU A 49 -0.69 -6.26 -2.61
N GLU A 50 0.38 -6.53 -3.34
CA GLU A 50 0.40 -7.62 -4.31
C GLU A 50 0.36 -8.97 -3.60
N GLU A 51 -0.54 -9.85 -4.02
CA GLU A 51 -0.59 -11.24 -3.57
C GLU A 51 0.74 -11.95 -3.86
N GLY A 52 1.22 -12.74 -2.90
CA GLY A 52 2.54 -13.37 -3.00
C GLY A 52 3.68 -12.54 -2.41
N CYS A 53 3.46 -11.26 -2.10
CA CYS A 53 4.35 -10.52 -1.21
C CYS A 53 4.32 -11.14 0.19
N LYS A 54 5.51 -11.29 0.78
CA LYS A 54 5.61 -11.67 2.20
C LYS A 54 5.01 -10.55 3.06
N GLU A 55 3.87 -10.82 3.68
CA GLU A 55 3.23 -9.89 4.60
C GLU A 55 4.20 -9.52 5.73
N PHE A 56 4.34 -8.22 5.97
CA PHE A 56 5.07 -7.74 7.14
C PHE A 56 4.17 -7.85 8.36
N SER A 57 4.67 -8.44 9.43
CA SER A 57 3.99 -8.45 10.74
C SER A 57 3.57 -7.06 11.21
N ASN A 58 4.27 -6.03 10.74
CA ASN A 58 4.10 -4.65 11.17
C ASN A 58 2.99 -3.88 10.43
N ILE A 59 2.40 -4.44 9.36
CA ILE A 59 1.27 -3.82 8.65
C ILE A 59 -0.09 -4.44 9.00
N VAL A 60 -0.09 -5.48 9.83
CA VAL A 60 -1.31 -6.14 10.31
C VAL A 60 -2.15 -5.13 11.08
N GLY A 61 -3.40 -4.92 10.64
CA GLY A 61 -4.34 -3.94 11.21
C GLY A 61 -4.37 -2.58 10.50
N LEU A 62 -3.54 -2.36 9.47
CA LEU A 62 -3.65 -1.21 8.57
C LEU A 62 -4.71 -1.46 7.49
N SER A 63 -5.15 -0.38 6.83
CA SER A 63 -6.05 -0.51 5.67
C SER A 63 -5.28 -1.00 4.45
N GLN A 64 -5.70 -2.15 3.92
CA GLN A 64 -5.05 -2.83 2.81
C GLN A 64 -6.08 -3.22 1.76
N ILE A 65 -5.68 -3.16 0.50
CA ILE A 65 -6.39 -3.71 -0.65
C ILE A 65 -5.41 -4.66 -1.34
N HIS A 66 -5.79 -5.92 -1.46
CA HIS A 66 -4.92 -6.94 -2.06
C HIS A 66 -5.23 -7.07 -3.55
N PHE A 67 -4.20 -7.17 -4.38
CA PHE A 67 -4.36 -7.37 -5.82
C PHE A 67 -3.51 -8.55 -6.32
N PRO A 68 -3.97 -9.29 -7.36
CA PRO A 68 -3.20 -10.42 -7.88
C PRO A 68 -1.88 -9.98 -8.50
N GLU A 69 -0.87 -10.86 -8.48
CA GLU A 69 0.45 -10.64 -9.07
C GLU A 69 0.37 -10.07 -10.50
N GLY A 70 1.04 -8.94 -10.72
CA GLY A 70 1.08 -8.23 -12.00
C GLY A 70 -0.27 -7.66 -12.46
N ARG A 71 -1.30 -7.63 -11.60
CA ARG A 71 -2.67 -7.23 -11.98
C ARG A 71 -3.33 -6.28 -10.97
N ILE A 72 -2.71 -5.13 -10.73
CA ILE A 72 -3.30 -4.04 -9.94
C ILE A 72 -4.66 -3.55 -10.49
N SER A 73 -4.90 -3.71 -11.79
CA SER A 73 -6.19 -3.36 -12.41
C SER A 73 -7.38 -4.13 -11.84
N ALA A 74 -7.14 -5.28 -11.20
CA ALA A 74 -8.19 -6.07 -10.55
C ALA A 74 -8.91 -5.31 -9.42
N VAL A 75 -8.27 -4.29 -8.84
CA VAL A 75 -8.80 -3.54 -7.70
C VAL A 75 -9.15 -2.08 -8.03
N PHE A 76 -9.19 -1.70 -9.30
CA PHE A 76 -9.50 -0.32 -9.69
C PHE A 76 -10.89 0.16 -9.23
N GLU A 77 -11.89 -0.73 -9.25
CA GLU A 77 -13.22 -0.39 -8.72
C GLU A 77 -13.22 -0.16 -7.21
N GLU A 78 -12.37 -0.87 -6.48
CA GLU A 78 -12.22 -0.66 -5.03
C GLU A 78 -11.48 0.64 -4.73
N ILE A 79 -10.41 0.92 -5.47
CA ILE A 79 -9.69 2.21 -5.44
C ILE A 79 -10.65 3.37 -5.70
N ARG A 80 -11.49 3.28 -6.74
CA ARG A 80 -12.50 4.29 -7.06
C ARG A 80 -13.46 4.51 -5.89
N ARG A 81 -14.03 3.44 -5.34
CA ARG A 81 -14.97 3.51 -4.19
C ARG A 81 -14.33 4.17 -2.96
N VAL A 82 -13.06 3.90 -2.70
CA VAL A 82 -12.33 4.53 -1.61
C VAL A 82 -12.15 6.02 -1.84
N LEU A 83 -11.78 6.42 -3.05
CA LEU A 83 -11.60 7.83 -3.39
C LEU A 83 -12.92 8.60 -3.31
N GLU A 84 -14.03 8.02 -3.80
CA GLU A 84 -15.38 8.57 -3.68
C GLU A 84 -15.80 8.70 -2.20
N ARG A 85 -15.52 7.68 -1.38
CA ARG A 85 -15.83 7.69 0.06
C ARG A 85 -15.12 8.83 0.80
N GLU A 86 -13.88 9.14 0.43
CA GLU A 86 -13.08 10.22 1.05
C GLU A 86 -13.28 11.58 0.38
N GLY A 87 -14.10 11.66 -0.69
CA GLY A 87 -14.41 12.90 -1.39
C GLY A 87 -13.26 13.47 -2.22
N VAL A 88 -12.37 12.60 -2.72
CA VAL A 88 -11.23 12.99 -3.57
C VAL A 88 -11.66 13.11 -5.04
N ILE A 89 -12.63 12.31 -5.46
CA ILE A 89 -13.25 12.31 -6.79
C ILE A 89 -14.77 12.30 -6.69
#